data_AF-A0A9E0ZKG6-F1
#
_entry.id   AF-A0A9E0ZKG6-F1
#
_cell.length_a   1.000
_cell.length_b   1.000
_cell.length_c   1.000
_cell.angle_alpha   90.00
_cell.angle_beta   90.00
_cell.angle_gamma   90.00
#
_symmetry.space_group_name_H-M   'P 1'
#
loop_
_entity.id
_entity.type
_entity.pdbx_description
1 polymer ?
#
loop_
_entity_poly.entity_id
_entity_poly.type
_entity_poly.pdbx_seq_one_letter_code
_entity_poly.pdbx_strand_id
1 'polypeptide(L)'
;MGYCFITTQKITDSATLVRKYEHNYRTENVPNAIPELKNNNQELVPLLDRNGNPTTYLDAFKERKNSLEYYKDHKMRKDQVKAIEVLTTFSPKDQERIDIEQWKKDNVQWLKDTFDRNTEKYGSNVISVVFHGDECGNVHCHALVLPVSEDGHFRATEFTGGRKKMRDLQTSYANAMKKHGLQRGLEGSSAKHQDIKKFYTRLNQRMDIPMPKENETAFEYRTRITEFVQTERAASLRELLEKEANVRRKLDQTRITITEEAKKQGDSYIKEKQKEAQHLINIAQNKSQEVQELIVKQKQLEKLLREQNRSYEETLSKTQQITKDLHSLGNIRKIVETSKYQKEVLEYTERAYPELGERIRQNYAAAEQLFQNRELEHFQPFK
;
A
#
# COMPACT_ATOMS: atom_id res chain seq x y z
N MET A 1 -31.64 12.09 13.32
CA MET A 1 -30.44 11.54 13.99
C MET A 1 -29.43 12.67 14.05
N GLY A 2 -28.94 12.94 15.26
CA GLY A 2 -27.99 14.02 15.49
C GLY A 2 -26.57 13.69 15.07
N TYR A 3 -25.77 14.73 14.91
CA TYR A 3 -24.34 14.60 14.63
C TYR A 3 -23.53 15.09 15.82
N CYS A 4 -22.45 14.37 16.13
CA CYS A 4 -21.44 14.84 17.07
C CYS A 4 -20.33 15.59 16.31
N PHE A 5 -19.80 16.64 16.92
CA PHE A 5 -18.73 17.46 16.36
C PHE A 5 -17.58 17.55 17.34
N ILE A 6 -16.37 17.45 16.79
CA ILE A 6 -15.13 17.69 17.51
C ILE A 6 -14.23 18.58 16.65
N THR A 7 -13.68 19.62 17.27
CA THR A 7 -12.66 20.46 16.67
C THR A 7 -11.48 20.61 17.62
N THR A 8 -10.30 20.87 17.08
CA THR A 8 -9.08 21.04 17.87
C THR A 8 -8.35 22.30 17.44
N GLN A 9 -7.90 23.11 18.39
CA GLN A 9 -7.06 24.28 18.15
C GLN A 9 -5.71 24.10 18.85
N LYS A 10 -4.61 24.17 18.09
CA LYS A 10 -3.25 24.13 18.65
C LYS A 10 -2.89 25.50 19.19
N ILE A 11 -2.43 25.54 20.44
CA ILE A 11 -2.03 26.76 21.13
C ILE A 11 -0.51 26.76 21.23
N THR A 12 0.14 27.66 20.50
CA THR A 12 1.61 27.82 20.50
C THR A 12 2.06 29.01 21.35
N ASP A 13 1.16 29.93 21.69
CA ASP A 13 1.50 31.18 22.39
C ASP A 13 0.87 31.24 23.79
N SER A 14 1.61 31.82 24.74
CA SER A 14 1.19 31.92 26.14
C SER A 14 0.06 32.92 26.33
N ALA A 15 0.01 34.02 25.56
CA ALA A 15 -1.10 34.98 25.67
C ALA A 15 -2.41 34.36 25.16
N THR A 16 -2.33 33.45 24.18
CA THR A 16 -3.49 32.68 23.73
C THR A 16 -4.01 31.74 24.84
N LEU A 17 -3.13 31.10 25.64
CA LEU A 17 -3.56 30.31 26.80
C LEU A 17 -4.34 31.14 27.82
N VAL A 18 -3.85 32.35 28.13
CA VAL A 18 -4.51 33.26 29.06
C VAL A 18 -5.90 33.64 28.56
N ARG A 19 -6.02 34.08 27.29
CA ARG A 19 -7.33 34.42 26.69
C ARG A 19 -8.32 33.26 26.67
N LYS A 20 -7.83 32.03 26.44
CA LYS A 20 -8.68 30.83 26.48
C LYS A 20 -9.13 30.50 27.90
N TYR A 21 -8.27 30.71 28.89
CA TYR A 21 -8.66 30.60 30.30
C TYR A 21 -9.74 31.62 30.63
N GLU A 22 -9.51 32.89 30.29
CA GLU A 22 -10.46 33.98 30.57
C GLU A 22 -11.83 33.76 29.93
N HIS A 23 -11.84 33.25 28.69
CA HIS A 23 -13.06 32.88 27.98
C HIS A 23 -13.78 31.70 28.64
N ASN A 24 -13.07 30.60 28.93
CA ASN A 24 -13.69 29.35 29.40
C ASN A 24 -14.14 29.45 30.86
N TYR A 25 -13.43 30.21 31.70
CA TYR A 25 -13.79 30.45 33.10
C TYR A 25 -14.64 31.72 33.29
N ARG A 26 -15.04 32.40 32.20
CA ARG A 26 -15.89 33.60 32.21
C ARG A 26 -15.36 34.71 33.13
N THR A 27 -14.05 34.94 33.11
CA THR A 27 -13.43 36.05 33.86
C THR A 27 -13.48 37.37 33.07
N GLU A 28 -13.73 37.31 31.76
CA GLU A 28 -14.05 38.45 30.91
C GLU A 28 -15.49 38.38 30.36
N ASN A 29 -16.01 39.52 29.90
CA ASN A 29 -17.33 39.60 29.28
C ASN A 29 -17.29 38.94 27.88
N VAL A 30 -18.04 37.86 27.71
CA VAL A 30 -18.17 37.15 26.43
C VAL A 30 -19.48 37.58 25.76
N PRO A 31 -19.44 38.26 24.59
CA PRO A 31 -20.64 38.86 23.97
C PRO A 31 -21.79 37.91 23.64
N ASN A 32 -21.51 36.60 23.51
CA ASN A 32 -22.50 35.58 23.15
C ASN A 32 -23.01 34.78 24.36
N ALA A 33 -22.46 35.00 25.55
CA ALA A 33 -22.90 34.34 26.77
C ALA A 33 -24.11 35.10 27.36
N ILE A 34 -25.10 34.35 27.82
CA ILE A 34 -26.32 34.87 28.45
C ILE A 34 -26.05 34.90 29.97
N PRO A 35 -25.90 36.08 30.60
CA PRO A 35 -25.50 36.20 32.00
C PRO A 35 -26.39 35.41 32.97
N GLU A 36 -27.68 35.32 32.69
CA GLU A 36 -28.69 34.62 33.49
C GLU A 36 -28.47 33.10 33.51
N LEU A 37 -27.80 32.56 32.48
CA LEU A 37 -27.53 31.13 32.33
C LEU A 37 -26.12 30.73 32.81
N LYS A 38 -25.33 31.66 33.35
CA LYS A 38 -23.95 31.40 33.81
C LYS A 38 -23.84 30.21 34.76
N ASN A 39 -24.85 30.00 35.60
CA ASN A 39 -24.92 28.89 36.57
C ASN A 39 -25.10 27.51 35.91
N ASN A 40 -25.37 27.44 34.61
CA ASN A 40 -25.43 26.19 33.86
C ASN A 40 -24.05 25.67 33.46
N ASN A 41 -23.01 26.50 33.59
CA ASN A 41 -21.65 26.10 33.30
C ASN A 41 -21.12 25.21 34.42
N GLN A 42 -20.30 24.24 34.06
CA GLN A 42 -19.76 23.27 35.02
C GLN A 42 -18.32 22.91 34.68
N GLU A 43 -17.46 22.89 35.70
CA GLU A 43 -16.13 22.31 35.59
C GLU A 43 -16.24 20.80 35.77
N LEU A 44 -16.10 20.05 34.69
CA LEU A 44 -16.15 18.58 34.70
C LEU A 44 -14.81 17.97 35.14
N VAL A 45 -13.71 18.65 34.81
CA VAL A 45 -12.37 18.39 35.34
C VAL A 45 -11.85 19.72 35.86
N PRO A 46 -11.80 19.92 37.19
CA PRO A 46 -11.36 21.17 37.78
C PRO A 46 -9.86 21.37 37.53
N LEU A 47 -9.47 22.62 37.26
CA LEU A 47 -8.09 22.99 37.02
C LEU A 47 -7.40 23.32 38.35
N LEU A 48 -6.69 22.33 38.89
CA LEU A 48 -6.02 22.43 40.18
C LEU A 48 -4.50 22.32 40.03
N ASP A 49 -3.77 23.02 40.90
CA ASP A 49 -2.33 22.82 41.09
C ASP A 49 -2.04 21.53 41.88
N ARG A 50 -0.76 21.21 42.09
CA ARG A 50 -0.33 20.04 42.89
C ARG A 50 -0.85 20.02 44.33
N ASN A 51 -1.18 21.18 44.88
CA ASN A 51 -1.65 21.33 46.25
C ASN A 51 -3.19 21.30 46.31
N GLY A 52 -3.87 21.15 45.18
CA GLY A 52 -5.33 21.14 45.10
C GLY A 52 -5.97 22.53 45.05
N ASN A 53 -5.19 23.60 44.84
CA ASN A 53 -5.73 24.95 44.71
C ASN A 53 -6.08 25.29 43.25
N PRO A 54 -7.11 26.11 43.01
CA PRO A 54 -7.39 26.63 41.66
C PRO A 54 -6.17 27.32 41.04
N THR A 55 -5.92 27.05 39.77
CA THR A 55 -4.80 27.63 39.02
C THR A 55 -5.23 28.13 37.64
N THR A 56 -4.31 28.67 36.85
CA THR A 56 -4.57 29.14 35.49
C THR A 56 -4.01 28.19 34.44
N TYR A 57 -4.50 28.26 33.20
CA TYR A 57 -3.94 27.47 32.09
C TYR A 57 -2.45 27.72 31.87
N LEU A 58 -2.01 28.97 32.05
CA LEU A 58 -0.62 29.33 31.87
C LEU A 58 0.26 28.72 32.96
N ASP A 59 -0.18 28.77 34.21
CA ASP A 59 0.60 28.28 35.34
C ASP A 59 0.61 26.75 35.40
N ALA A 60 -0.52 26.09 35.13
CA ALA A 60 -0.57 24.64 34.96
C ALA A 60 0.38 24.16 33.83
N PHE A 61 0.45 24.89 32.71
CA PHE A 61 1.40 24.59 31.64
C PHE A 61 2.87 24.77 32.10
N LYS A 62 3.19 25.88 32.78
CA LYS A 62 4.56 26.12 33.31
C LYS A 62 4.96 25.02 34.28
N GLU A 63 4.05 24.65 35.18
CA GLU A 63 4.28 23.61 36.18
C GLU A 63 4.53 22.25 35.52
N ARG A 64 3.66 21.85 34.57
CA ARG A 64 3.86 20.63 33.79
C ARG A 64 5.19 20.66 33.06
N LYS A 65 5.52 21.75 32.36
CA LYS A 65 6.78 21.88 31.64
C LYS A 65 7.99 21.73 32.57
N ASN A 66 8.00 22.41 33.72
CA ASN A 66 9.10 22.37 34.66
C ASN A 66 9.27 21.00 35.34
N SER A 67 8.21 20.18 35.37
CA SER A 67 8.24 18.82 35.89
C SER A 67 8.91 17.79 34.96
N LEU A 68 9.02 18.11 33.67
CA LEU A 68 9.52 17.20 32.66
C LEU A 68 11.04 17.31 32.54
N GLU A 69 11.75 16.19 32.68
CA GLU A 69 13.22 16.14 32.74
C GLU A 69 13.89 16.86 31.56
N TYR A 70 13.41 16.60 30.35
CA TYR A 70 13.96 17.19 29.13
C TYR A 70 14.01 18.72 29.18
N TYR A 71 12.99 19.37 29.75
CA TYR A 71 12.83 20.83 29.73
C TYR A 71 13.55 21.56 30.88
N LYS A 72 14.24 20.83 31.77
CA LYS A 72 15.14 21.44 32.76
C LYS A 72 16.35 22.06 32.07
N ASP A 73 16.93 21.33 31.12
CA ASP A 73 18.15 21.76 30.41
C ASP A 73 17.88 22.21 28.97
N HIS A 74 16.68 21.94 28.43
CA HIS A 74 16.33 22.29 27.05
C HIS A 74 15.21 23.33 26.97
N LYS A 75 15.41 24.32 26.10
CA LYS A 75 14.36 25.29 25.78
C LYS A 75 13.35 24.70 24.80
N MET A 76 12.07 25.03 25.01
CA MET A 76 11.03 24.76 24.01
C MET A 76 11.28 25.58 22.75
N ARG A 77 10.99 24.99 21.59
CA ARG A 77 11.04 25.72 20.32
C ARG A 77 9.95 26.81 20.30
N LYS A 78 10.21 27.90 19.58
CA LYS A 78 9.29 29.06 19.50
C LYS A 78 7.90 28.68 18.98
N ASP A 79 7.85 27.74 18.04
CA ASP A 79 6.64 27.23 17.38
C ASP A 79 6.07 25.97 18.05
N GLN A 80 6.67 25.49 19.15
CA GLN A 80 6.22 24.28 19.82
C GLN A 80 4.84 24.50 20.43
N VAL A 81 3.93 23.59 20.13
CA VAL A 81 2.57 23.58 20.66
C VAL A 81 2.63 23.31 22.17
N LYS A 82 2.07 24.25 22.94
CA LYS A 82 2.00 24.22 24.40
C LYS A 82 0.78 23.45 24.89
N ALA A 83 -0.36 23.64 24.22
CA ALA A 83 -1.60 22.95 24.52
C ALA A 83 -2.44 22.73 23.25
N ILE A 84 -3.41 21.83 23.34
CA ILE A 84 -4.47 21.62 22.36
C ILE A 84 -5.77 21.90 23.08
N GLU A 85 -6.55 22.86 22.58
CA GLU A 85 -7.94 23.01 22.98
C GLU A 85 -8.78 22.06 22.12
N VAL A 86 -9.63 21.28 22.77
CA VAL A 86 -10.56 20.36 22.13
C VAL A 86 -11.97 20.84 22.44
N LEU A 87 -12.73 21.19 21.41
CA LEU A 87 -14.13 21.57 21.54
C LEU A 87 -14.99 20.39 21.09
N THR A 88 -15.90 19.96 21.96
CA THR A 88 -16.89 18.92 21.64
C THR A 88 -18.30 19.47 21.76
N THR A 89 -19.15 19.14 20.79
CA THR A 89 -20.56 19.56 20.76
C THR A 89 -21.38 18.59 19.91
N PHE A 90 -22.67 18.82 19.80
CA PHE A 90 -23.58 18.04 18.97
C PHE A 90 -24.70 18.91 18.40
N SER A 91 -25.48 18.39 17.46
CA SER A 91 -26.57 19.13 16.83
C SER A 91 -27.73 19.43 17.79
N PRO A 92 -28.30 20.66 17.78
CA PRO A 92 -29.27 21.09 18.79
C PRO A 92 -30.62 20.36 18.69
N LYS A 93 -30.95 19.81 17.51
CA LYS A 93 -32.21 19.09 17.26
C LYS A 93 -32.40 17.83 18.12
N ASP A 94 -31.35 17.34 18.79
CA ASP A 94 -31.39 16.15 19.63
C ASP A 94 -31.07 16.45 21.11
N GLN A 95 -30.92 17.72 21.49
CA GLN A 95 -30.53 18.11 22.86
C GLN A 95 -31.53 17.64 23.91
N GLU A 96 -32.83 17.68 23.62
CA GLU A 96 -33.91 17.22 24.52
C GLU A 96 -33.91 15.70 24.71
N ARG A 97 -33.30 14.94 23.80
CA ARG A 97 -33.23 13.48 23.83
C ARG A 97 -31.96 12.97 24.54
N ILE A 98 -30.91 13.78 24.59
CA ILE A 98 -29.61 13.37 25.12
C ILE A 98 -29.58 13.60 26.62
N ASP A 99 -29.22 12.56 27.38
CA ASP A 99 -28.85 12.72 28.78
C ASP A 99 -27.53 13.49 28.85
N ILE A 100 -27.64 14.79 29.15
CA ILE A 100 -26.51 15.72 29.20
C ILE A 100 -25.50 15.33 30.28
N GLU A 101 -25.95 14.82 31.42
CA GLU A 101 -25.05 14.42 32.50
C GLU A 101 -24.23 13.19 32.12
N GLN A 102 -24.86 12.22 31.47
CA GLN A 102 -24.14 11.07 30.94
C GLN A 102 -23.20 11.46 29.80
N TRP A 103 -23.64 12.36 28.91
CA TRP A 103 -22.80 12.89 27.82
C TRP A 103 -21.56 13.61 28.34
N LYS A 104 -21.68 14.43 29.39
CA LYS A 104 -20.55 15.11 30.07
C LYS A 104 -19.51 14.11 30.56
N LYS A 105 -19.95 13.07 31.30
CA LYS A 105 -19.06 12.02 31.82
C LYS A 105 -18.33 11.27 30.70
N ASP A 106 -19.07 10.92 29.65
CA ASP A 106 -18.50 10.21 28.51
C ASP A 106 -17.52 11.05 27.69
N ASN A 107 -17.73 12.37 27.63
CA ASN A 107 -16.76 13.29 27.03
C ASN A 107 -15.46 13.29 27.80
N VAL A 108 -15.52 13.43 29.13
CA VAL A 108 -14.32 13.41 29.98
C VAL A 108 -13.59 12.08 29.84
N GLN A 109 -14.31 10.97 29.86
CA GLN A 109 -13.71 9.65 29.70
C GLN A 109 -13.03 9.51 28.33
N TRP A 110 -13.74 9.84 27.25
CA TRP A 110 -13.18 9.76 25.89
C TRP A 110 -11.95 10.66 25.70
N LEU A 111 -11.97 11.86 26.27
CA LEU A 111 -10.83 12.78 26.24
C LEU A 111 -9.60 12.15 26.92
N LYS A 112 -9.77 11.58 28.11
CA LYS A 112 -8.69 10.90 28.83
C LYS A 112 -8.17 9.70 28.04
N ASP A 113 -9.04 8.81 27.59
CA ASP A 113 -8.67 7.63 26.78
C ASP A 113 -7.90 8.01 25.51
N THR A 114 -8.23 9.17 24.93
CA THR A 114 -7.64 9.63 23.67
C THR A 114 -6.28 10.32 23.86
N PHE A 115 -6.18 11.19 24.87
CA PHE A 115 -5.05 12.11 25.02
C PHE A 115 -4.07 11.72 26.12
N ASP A 116 -4.46 10.88 27.07
CA ASP A 116 -3.54 10.40 28.10
C ASP A 116 -2.55 9.38 27.53
N ARG A 117 -1.34 9.35 28.09
CA ARG A 117 -0.25 8.45 27.66
C ARG A 117 0.39 7.76 28.84
N ASN A 118 1.16 8.50 29.64
CA ASN A 118 1.84 7.99 30.83
C ASN A 118 1.36 8.76 32.06
N THR A 119 0.14 8.45 32.49
CA THR A 119 -0.55 9.14 33.58
C THR A 119 0.12 8.93 34.92
N GLU A 120 0.74 7.76 35.14
CA GLU A 120 1.48 7.46 36.36
C GLU A 120 2.68 8.40 36.53
N LYS A 121 3.39 8.71 35.44
CA LYS A 121 4.60 9.53 35.49
C LYS A 121 4.33 11.03 35.33
N TYR A 122 3.43 11.41 34.43
CA TYR A 122 3.22 12.82 34.05
C TYR A 122 1.83 13.36 34.39
N GLY A 123 0.95 12.53 34.97
CA GLY A 123 -0.45 12.87 35.19
C GLY A 123 -1.29 12.87 33.91
N SER A 124 -2.58 13.14 34.07
CA SER A 124 -3.51 13.34 32.95
C SER A 124 -3.01 14.45 32.02
N ASN A 125 -3.05 14.21 30.71
CA ASN A 125 -2.85 15.24 29.69
C ASN A 125 -4.07 16.14 29.58
N VAL A 126 -5.26 15.65 29.91
CA VAL A 126 -6.49 16.45 30.01
C VAL A 126 -6.51 17.15 31.36
N ILE A 127 -6.16 18.44 31.38
CA ILE A 127 -5.98 19.20 32.64
C ILE A 127 -7.19 20.04 33.05
N SER A 128 -8.11 20.29 32.13
CA SER A 128 -9.34 21.06 32.39
C SER A 128 -10.39 20.66 31.39
N VAL A 129 -11.64 20.51 31.84
CA VAL A 129 -12.80 20.34 30.96
C VAL A 129 -13.94 21.18 31.53
N VAL A 130 -14.37 22.18 30.76
CA VAL A 130 -15.46 23.09 31.14
C VAL A 130 -16.63 22.90 30.19
N PHE A 131 -17.79 22.64 30.74
CA PHE A 131 -19.06 22.59 30.02
C PHE A 131 -19.68 24.00 30.01
N HIS A 132 -20.07 24.47 28.82
CA HIS A 132 -20.83 25.70 28.64
C HIS A 132 -22.27 25.39 28.23
N GLY A 133 -23.20 25.84 29.07
CA GLY A 133 -24.65 25.80 28.83
C GLY A 133 -25.29 27.19 28.79
N ASP A 134 -24.46 28.23 28.74
CA ASP A 134 -24.84 29.64 28.83
C ASP A 134 -24.78 30.40 27.49
N GLU A 135 -24.27 29.79 26.42
CA GLU A 135 -24.14 30.43 25.11
C GLU A 135 -25.37 30.23 24.21
N CYS A 136 -25.69 31.21 23.38
CA CYS A 136 -26.76 31.11 22.38
C CYS A 136 -26.35 30.14 21.25
N GLY A 137 -26.69 28.86 21.38
CA GLY A 137 -26.31 27.82 20.43
C GLY A 137 -26.41 26.41 21.01
N ASN A 138 -25.45 25.56 20.63
CA ASN A 138 -25.36 24.20 21.16
C ASN A 138 -24.54 24.21 22.45
N VAL A 139 -24.95 23.40 23.42
CA VAL A 139 -24.08 23.09 24.56
C VAL A 139 -22.79 22.44 24.07
N HIS A 140 -21.69 22.74 24.74
CA HIS A 140 -20.38 22.26 24.31
C HIS A 140 -19.41 22.18 25.48
N CYS A 141 -18.40 21.34 25.35
CA CYS A 141 -17.28 21.27 26.28
C CYS A 141 -16.03 21.86 25.63
N HIS A 142 -15.29 22.66 26.40
CA HIS A 142 -13.92 23.04 26.11
C HIS A 142 -12.99 22.23 27.00
N ALA A 143 -12.14 21.42 26.39
CA ALA A 143 -11.10 20.69 27.10
C ALA A 143 -9.73 21.26 26.74
N LEU A 144 -8.90 21.50 27.76
CA LEU A 144 -7.51 21.86 27.57
C LEU A 144 -6.62 20.63 27.78
N VAL A 145 -5.84 20.30 26.75
CA VAL A 145 -4.93 19.17 26.74
C VAL A 145 -3.49 19.65 26.63
N LEU A 146 -2.63 19.21 27.55
CA LEU A 146 -1.17 19.35 27.43
C LEU A 146 -0.63 18.12 26.67
N PRO A 147 -0.13 18.25 25.43
CA PRO A 147 0.19 17.10 24.59
C PRO A 147 1.55 16.47 24.93
N VAL A 148 1.69 15.93 26.14
CA VAL A 148 2.90 15.25 26.59
C VAL A 148 2.90 13.81 26.07
N SER A 149 3.91 13.45 25.30
CA SER A 149 4.12 12.08 24.80
C SER A 149 4.62 11.15 25.91
N GLU A 150 4.63 9.86 25.61
CA GLU A 150 5.06 8.81 26.54
C GLU A 150 6.50 9.00 27.07
N ASP A 151 7.36 9.62 26.26
CA ASP A 151 8.74 9.95 26.62
C ASP A 151 8.91 11.33 27.30
N GLY A 152 7.81 12.04 27.61
CA GLY A 152 7.84 13.30 28.36
C GLY A 152 8.10 14.56 27.53
N HIS A 153 7.82 14.55 26.22
CA HIS A 153 7.99 15.72 25.35
C HIS A 153 6.63 16.31 24.92
N PHE A 154 6.57 17.62 24.69
CA PHE A 154 5.37 18.22 24.08
C PHE A 154 5.32 17.90 22.58
N ARG A 155 4.45 16.96 22.19
CA ARG A 155 4.26 16.44 20.81
C ARG A 155 2.81 16.42 20.37
N ALA A 156 2.26 17.59 20.03
CA ALA A 156 0.89 17.69 19.51
C ALA A 156 0.63 16.89 18.21
N THR A 157 1.67 16.64 17.40
CA THR A 157 1.59 15.80 16.19
C THR A 157 1.28 14.33 16.49
N GLU A 158 1.55 13.86 17.70
CA GLU A 158 1.18 12.52 18.12
C GLU A 158 -0.34 12.33 18.17
N PHE A 159 -1.06 13.39 18.56
CA PHE A 159 -2.52 13.36 18.73
C PHE A 159 -3.27 13.90 17.51
N THR A 160 -2.80 15.02 16.96
CA THR A 160 -3.49 15.80 15.92
C THR A 160 -2.60 16.04 14.69
N GLY A 161 -1.71 15.08 14.41
CA GLY A 161 -0.77 15.13 13.29
C GLY A 161 -1.37 14.61 11.97
N GLY A 162 -1.64 15.52 11.04
CA GLY A 162 -2.03 15.18 9.68
C GLY A 162 -3.50 14.76 9.52
N ARG A 163 -3.90 14.56 8.26
CA ARG A 163 -5.31 14.30 7.89
C ARG A 163 -5.83 12.98 8.45
N LYS A 164 -5.01 11.92 8.42
CA LYS A 164 -5.40 10.59 8.90
C LYS A 164 -5.77 10.61 10.38
N LYS A 165 -4.88 11.14 11.26
CA LYS A 165 -5.17 11.20 12.70
C LYS A 165 -6.40 12.04 13.02
N MET A 166 -6.59 13.17 12.35
CA MET A 166 -7.80 13.99 12.55
C MET A 166 -9.07 13.26 12.14
N ARG A 167 -9.03 12.48 11.05
CA ARG A 167 -10.16 11.63 10.66
C ARG A 167 -10.42 10.54 11.69
N ASP A 168 -9.37 9.85 12.13
CA ASP A 168 -9.48 8.76 13.10
C ASP A 168 -10.00 9.27 14.44
N LEU A 169 -9.60 10.47 14.85
CA LEU A 169 -10.10 11.19 16.03
C LEU A 169 -11.59 11.51 15.94
N GLN A 170 -12.06 11.99 14.78
CA GLN A 170 -13.50 12.21 14.55
C GLN A 170 -14.29 10.90 14.59
N THR A 171 -13.72 9.83 14.04
CA THR A 171 -14.36 8.50 14.05
C THR A 171 -14.40 7.93 15.46
N SER A 172 -13.31 8.04 16.24
CA SER A 172 -13.27 7.53 17.61
C SER A 172 -14.26 8.28 18.51
N TYR A 173 -14.36 9.61 18.37
CA TYR A 173 -15.36 10.40 19.10
C TYR A 173 -16.79 9.98 18.73
N ALA A 174 -17.09 9.82 17.45
CA ALA A 174 -18.41 9.38 17.01
C ALA A 174 -18.78 7.98 17.52
N ASN A 175 -17.82 7.05 17.59
CA ASN A 175 -18.05 5.73 18.17
C ASN A 175 -18.40 5.82 19.66
N ALA A 176 -17.69 6.66 20.43
CA ALA A 176 -17.97 6.86 21.84
C ALA A 176 -19.35 7.52 22.08
N MET A 177 -19.76 8.41 21.17
CA MET A 177 -21.03 9.14 21.26
C MET A 177 -22.22 8.40 20.65
N LYS A 178 -22.02 7.22 20.02
CA LYS A 178 -23.08 6.44 19.37
C LYS A 178 -24.21 6.04 20.33
N LYS A 179 -23.87 5.75 21.60
CA LYS A 179 -24.85 5.42 22.65
C LYS A 179 -25.82 6.56 22.97
N HIS A 180 -25.44 7.81 22.67
CA HIS A 180 -26.29 8.99 22.78
C HIS A 180 -27.18 9.19 21.55
N GLY A 181 -27.16 8.26 20.58
CA GLY A 181 -27.87 8.41 19.30
C GLY A 181 -27.22 9.38 18.33
N LEU A 182 -25.99 9.83 18.63
CA LEU A 182 -25.21 10.73 17.79
C LEU A 182 -24.41 9.95 16.74
N GLN A 183 -24.27 10.56 15.56
CA GLN A 183 -23.52 9.98 14.45
C GLN A 183 -22.32 10.84 14.06
N ARG A 184 -21.36 10.19 13.38
CA ARG A 184 -20.21 10.87 12.78
C ARG A 184 -20.68 11.87 11.73
N GLY A 185 -20.06 13.05 11.70
CA GLY A 185 -20.17 13.94 10.55
C GLY A 185 -19.70 13.27 9.25
N LEU A 186 -20.10 13.81 8.10
CA LEU A 186 -19.76 13.27 6.79
C LEU A 186 -18.24 13.22 6.58
N GLU A 187 -17.70 12.05 6.23
CA GLU A 187 -16.27 11.91 5.93
C GLU A 187 -15.91 12.64 4.64
N GLY A 188 -14.76 13.33 4.64
CA GLY A 188 -14.31 14.09 3.48
C GLY A 188 -15.15 15.32 3.17
N SER A 189 -15.97 15.77 4.13
CA SER A 189 -16.78 16.97 3.98
C SER A 189 -15.93 18.17 3.55
N SER A 190 -16.45 18.94 2.60
CA SER A 190 -15.83 20.17 2.09
C SER A 190 -16.13 21.41 2.95
N ALA A 191 -16.84 21.24 4.08
CA ALA A 191 -17.19 22.32 4.98
C ALA A 191 -15.93 23.02 5.53
N LYS A 192 -15.86 24.34 5.32
CA LYS A 192 -14.81 25.18 5.92
C LYS A 192 -15.31 25.73 7.25
N HIS A 193 -14.45 25.75 8.26
CA HIS A 193 -14.73 26.47 9.50
C HIS A 193 -14.92 27.96 9.16
N GLN A 194 -16.11 28.48 9.41
CA GLN A 194 -16.42 29.89 9.22
C GLN A 194 -16.38 30.60 10.56
N ASP A 195 -15.65 31.71 10.60
CA ASP A 195 -15.65 32.61 11.74
C ASP A 195 -17.02 33.28 11.86
N ILE A 196 -17.68 33.06 13.00
CA ILE A 196 -19.04 33.52 13.30
C ILE A 196 -19.18 35.04 13.10
N LYS A 197 -18.09 35.80 13.30
CA LYS A 197 -18.07 37.27 13.17
C LYS A 197 -18.31 37.78 11.75
N LYS A 198 -17.78 37.11 10.72
CA LYS A 198 -17.94 37.52 9.30
C LYS A 198 -19.37 37.33 8.80
N PHE A 199 -20.11 36.44 9.44
CA PHE A 199 -21.48 36.11 9.09
C PHE A 199 -22.45 37.20 9.58
N TYR A 200 -22.28 37.69 10.82
CA TYR A 200 -23.09 38.79 11.38
C TYR A 200 -23.01 40.08 10.54
N THR A 201 -21.86 40.39 9.93
CA THR A 201 -21.70 41.57 9.07
C THR A 201 -22.58 41.52 7.81
N ARG A 202 -22.76 40.34 7.22
CA ARG A 202 -23.52 40.17 5.96
C ARG A 202 -25.04 40.23 6.18
N LEU A 203 -25.50 39.85 7.37
CA LEU A 203 -26.92 39.86 7.74
C LEU A 203 -27.47 41.26 8.04
N ASN A 204 -26.62 42.15 8.55
CA ASN A 204 -27.00 43.53 8.89
C ASN A 204 -27.51 44.37 7.70
N GLN A 205 -27.23 43.96 6.46
CA GLN A 205 -27.58 44.73 5.25
C GLN A 205 -29.00 44.43 4.70
N ARG A 206 -29.76 43.48 5.28
CA ARG A 206 -31.02 42.98 4.69
C ARG A 206 -32.26 43.03 5.60
N MET A 207 -32.17 43.62 6.80
CA MET A 207 -33.26 43.58 7.78
C MET A 207 -34.24 44.75 7.58
N ASP A 208 -35.54 44.46 7.58
CA ASP A 208 -36.61 45.46 7.60
C ASP A 208 -37.01 45.73 9.06
N ILE A 209 -36.87 46.99 9.52
CA ILE A 209 -37.02 47.35 10.93
C ILE A 209 -38.47 47.76 11.20
N PRO A 210 -39.20 47.08 12.12
CA PRO A 210 -40.55 47.46 12.47
C PRO A 210 -40.62 48.88 13.03
N MET A 211 -41.61 49.66 12.60
CA MET A 211 -41.83 51.03 13.09
C MET A 211 -42.16 51.08 14.60
N PRO A 212 -41.94 52.22 15.28
CA PRO A 212 -42.37 52.43 16.66
C PRO A 212 -43.89 52.25 16.81
N LYS A 213 -44.34 51.66 17.92
CA LYS A 213 -45.78 51.57 18.23
C LYS A 213 -46.27 52.91 18.78
N GLU A 214 -47.55 53.20 18.60
CA GLU A 214 -48.19 54.38 19.19
C GLU A 214 -48.12 54.29 20.73
N ASN A 215 -47.63 55.36 21.39
CA ASN A 215 -47.35 55.48 22.83
C ASN A 215 -46.16 54.65 23.39
N GLU A 216 -45.28 54.12 22.56
CA GLU A 216 -44.05 53.44 23.00
C GLU A 216 -42.93 54.45 23.31
N THR A 217 -42.26 54.32 24.46
CA THR A 217 -41.10 55.17 24.76
C THR A 217 -39.89 54.78 23.91
N ALA A 218 -38.96 55.72 23.69
CA ALA A 218 -37.74 55.45 22.92
C ALA A 218 -36.89 54.32 23.52
N PHE A 219 -36.95 54.10 24.83
CA PHE A 219 -36.25 53.02 25.53
C PHE A 219 -36.90 51.65 25.28
N GLU A 220 -38.22 51.57 25.34
CA GLU A 220 -38.99 50.36 25.06
C GLU A 220 -38.87 49.95 23.59
N TYR A 221 -38.95 50.92 22.67
CA TYR A 221 -38.70 50.71 21.25
C TYR A 221 -37.28 50.15 21.01
N ARG A 222 -36.26 50.75 21.64
CA ARG A 222 -34.88 50.26 21.53
C ARG A 222 -34.75 48.83 22.01
N THR A 223 -35.37 48.49 23.14
CA THR A 223 -35.29 47.14 23.73
C THR A 223 -35.99 46.11 22.84
N ARG A 224 -37.22 46.39 22.42
CA ARG A 224 -38.01 45.55 21.52
C ARG A 224 -37.32 45.34 20.17
N ILE A 225 -36.78 46.39 19.57
CA ILE A 225 -36.04 46.28 18.31
C ILE A 225 -34.75 45.50 18.50
N THR A 226 -34.03 45.69 19.60
CA THR A 226 -32.81 44.93 19.88
C THR A 226 -33.10 43.43 19.98
N GLU A 227 -34.14 43.04 20.71
CA GLU A 227 -34.57 41.64 20.84
C GLU A 227 -35.13 41.06 19.55
N PHE A 228 -35.98 41.80 18.83
CA PHE A 228 -36.53 41.40 17.53
C PHE A 228 -35.41 41.19 16.50
N VAL A 229 -34.50 42.15 16.43
CA VAL A 229 -33.35 42.09 15.55
C VAL A 229 -32.46 40.90 15.92
N GLN A 230 -32.25 40.60 17.21
CA GLN A 230 -31.47 39.43 17.62
C GLN A 230 -32.17 38.10 17.26
N THR A 231 -33.47 37.99 17.49
CA THR A 231 -34.26 36.77 17.25
C THR A 231 -34.48 36.49 15.76
N GLU A 232 -34.92 37.46 14.97
CA GLU A 232 -35.07 37.34 13.51
C GLU A 232 -33.72 37.11 12.82
N ARG A 233 -32.66 37.80 13.26
CA ARG A 233 -31.30 37.55 12.76
C ARG A 233 -30.90 36.10 13.00
N ALA A 234 -31.17 35.55 14.18
CA ALA A 234 -30.82 34.18 14.53
C ALA A 234 -31.65 33.15 13.73
N ALA A 235 -32.94 33.40 13.51
CA ALA A 235 -33.83 32.51 12.76
C ALA A 235 -33.48 32.47 11.26
N SER A 236 -33.41 33.64 10.61
CA SER A 236 -33.05 33.74 9.19
C SER A 236 -31.63 33.22 8.90
N LEU A 237 -30.69 33.45 9.82
CA LEU A 237 -29.35 32.86 9.83
C LEU A 237 -29.39 31.33 9.83
N ARG A 238 -30.12 30.74 10.79
CA ARG A 238 -30.23 29.28 10.91
C ARG A 238 -30.78 28.68 9.63
N GLU A 239 -31.80 29.28 9.03
CA GLU A 239 -32.39 28.79 7.78
C GLU A 239 -31.40 28.85 6.60
N LEU A 240 -30.70 29.96 6.41
CA LEU A 240 -29.72 30.12 5.32
C LEU A 240 -28.54 29.16 5.47
N LEU A 241 -27.97 29.06 6.68
CA LEU A 241 -26.88 28.12 6.96
C LEU A 241 -27.33 26.67 6.82
N GLU A 242 -28.56 26.35 7.23
CA GLU A 242 -29.11 25.00 7.06
C GLU A 242 -29.30 24.66 5.58
N LYS A 243 -29.81 25.61 4.77
CA LYS A 243 -29.90 25.45 3.31
C LYS A 243 -28.53 25.24 2.67
N GLU A 244 -27.55 26.09 2.97
CA GLU A 244 -26.18 25.93 2.46
C GLU A 244 -25.55 24.59 2.91
N ALA A 245 -25.70 24.23 4.19
CA ALA A 245 -25.19 22.98 4.72
C ALA A 245 -25.84 21.78 4.03
N ASN A 246 -27.15 21.83 3.75
CA ASN A 246 -27.87 20.78 3.05
C ASN A 246 -27.40 20.63 1.60
N VAL A 247 -27.21 21.72 0.87
CA VAL A 247 -26.66 21.67 -0.50
C VAL A 247 -25.26 21.07 -0.49
N ARG A 248 -24.39 21.50 0.43
CA ARG A 248 -23.03 20.95 0.57
C ARG A 248 -23.04 19.46 0.92
N ARG A 249 -23.90 19.03 1.86
CA ARG A 249 -24.07 17.61 2.22
C ARG A 249 -24.47 16.78 1.00
N LYS A 250 -25.42 17.27 0.18
CA LYS A 250 -25.82 16.58 -1.05
C LYS A 250 -24.66 16.46 -2.04
N LEU A 251 -23.91 17.54 -2.27
CA LEU A 251 -22.73 17.52 -3.14
C LEU A 251 -21.64 16.56 -2.65
N ASP A 252 -21.33 16.60 -1.35
CA ASP A 252 -20.32 15.71 -0.75
C ASP A 252 -20.78 14.24 -0.83
N GLN A 253 -22.07 13.95 -0.61
CA GLN A 253 -22.64 12.61 -0.74
C GLN A 253 -22.54 12.10 -2.19
N THR A 254 -22.91 12.91 -3.17
CA THR A 254 -22.76 12.58 -4.59
C THR A 254 -21.30 12.32 -4.95
N ARG A 255 -20.35 13.12 -4.44
CA ARG A 255 -18.92 12.91 -4.67
C ARG A 255 -18.44 11.57 -4.11
N ILE A 256 -18.87 11.21 -2.90
CA ILE A 256 -18.54 9.92 -2.28
C ILE A 256 -19.07 8.77 -3.15
N THR A 257 -20.35 8.82 -3.55
CA THR A 257 -20.95 7.78 -4.39
C THR A 257 -20.21 7.62 -5.72
N ILE A 258 -19.93 8.72 -6.43
CA ILE A 258 -19.16 8.69 -7.69
C ILE A 258 -17.77 8.07 -7.48
N THR A 259 -17.11 8.42 -6.38
CA THR A 259 -15.77 7.89 -6.07
C THR A 259 -15.81 6.40 -5.76
N GLU A 260 -16.81 5.94 -5.01
CA GLU A 260 -17.01 4.52 -4.68
C GLU A 260 -17.35 3.69 -5.93
N GLU A 261 -18.20 4.21 -6.82
CA GLU A 261 -18.55 3.57 -8.09
C GLU A 261 -17.33 3.45 -9.01
N ALA A 262 -16.56 4.54 -9.16
CA ALA A 262 -15.32 4.53 -9.93
C ALA A 262 -14.30 3.52 -9.37
N LYS A 263 -14.18 3.43 -8.04
CA LYS A 263 -13.30 2.45 -7.39
C LYS A 263 -13.77 1.02 -7.64
N LYS A 264 -15.07 0.73 -7.50
CA LYS A 264 -15.65 -0.60 -7.77
C LYS A 264 -15.43 -1.02 -9.24
N GLN A 265 -15.64 -0.10 -10.19
CA GLN A 265 -15.38 -0.37 -11.61
C GLN A 265 -13.90 -0.67 -11.85
N GLY A 266 -13.00 0.12 -11.26
CA GLY A 266 -11.55 -0.12 -11.32
C GLY A 266 -11.15 -1.48 -10.74
N ASP A 267 -11.65 -1.82 -9.54
CA ASP A 267 -11.37 -3.09 -8.88
C ASP A 267 -11.89 -4.29 -9.70
N SER A 268 -13.07 -4.16 -10.32
CA SER A 268 -13.63 -5.18 -11.21
C SER A 268 -12.77 -5.38 -12.46
N TYR A 269 -12.34 -4.28 -13.09
CA TYR A 269 -11.48 -4.31 -14.27
C TYR A 269 -10.11 -4.95 -13.96
N ILE A 270 -9.49 -4.58 -12.83
CA ILE A 270 -8.22 -5.17 -12.38
C ILE A 270 -8.38 -6.68 -12.16
N LYS A 271 -9.47 -7.11 -11.51
CA LYS A 271 -9.73 -8.53 -11.24
C LYS A 271 -9.91 -9.33 -12.53
N GLU A 272 -10.56 -8.76 -13.53
CA GLU A 272 -10.71 -9.37 -14.85
C GLU A 272 -9.35 -9.53 -15.55
N LYS A 273 -8.55 -8.46 -15.58
CA LYS A 273 -7.19 -8.51 -16.16
C LYS A 273 -6.24 -9.44 -15.44
N GLN A 274 -6.37 -9.59 -14.12
CA GLN A 274 -5.62 -10.59 -13.35
C GLN A 274 -5.98 -12.02 -13.75
N LYS A 275 -7.26 -12.32 -13.97
CA LYS A 275 -7.69 -13.66 -14.46
C LYS A 275 -7.12 -13.96 -15.84
N GLU A 276 -7.18 -12.98 -16.75
CA GLU A 276 -6.63 -13.10 -18.11
C GLU A 276 -5.12 -13.34 -18.07
N ALA A 277 -4.38 -12.56 -17.26
CA ALA A 277 -2.95 -12.76 -17.06
C ALA A 277 -2.62 -14.14 -16.49
N GLN A 278 -3.39 -14.62 -15.49
CA GLN A 278 -3.19 -15.95 -14.91
C GLN A 278 -3.45 -17.06 -15.94
N HIS A 279 -4.47 -16.90 -16.79
CA HIS A 279 -4.74 -17.85 -17.87
C HIS A 279 -3.57 -17.93 -18.86
N LEU A 280 -3.01 -16.79 -19.26
CA LEU A 280 -1.85 -16.74 -20.15
C LEU A 280 -0.60 -17.34 -19.51
N ILE A 281 -0.37 -17.11 -18.21
CA ILE A 281 0.72 -17.73 -17.46
C ILE A 281 0.60 -19.26 -17.49
N ASN A 282 -0.59 -19.80 -17.25
CA ASN A 282 -0.82 -21.25 -17.29
C ASN A 282 -0.56 -21.82 -18.69
N ILE A 283 -1.01 -21.14 -19.76
CA ILE A 283 -0.72 -21.55 -21.14
C ILE A 283 0.79 -21.56 -21.41
N ALA A 284 1.51 -20.51 -20.98
CA ALA A 284 2.95 -20.41 -21.16
C ALA A 284 3.70 -21.52 -20.41
N GLN A 285 3.24 -21.88 -19.21
CA GLN A 285 3.80 -22.98 -18.42
C GLN A 285 3.62 -24.33 -19.11
N ASN A 286 2.41 -24.63 -19.62
CA ASN A 286 2.14 -25.87 -20.35
C ASN A 286 3.02 -25.99 -21.61
N LYS A 287 3.12 -24.91 -22.41
CA LYS A 287 4.00 -24.89 -23.58
C LYS A 287 5.47 -25.07 -23.23
N SER A 288 5.91 -24.48 -22.11
CA SER A 288 7.28 -24.66 -21.60
C SER A 288 7.57 -26.13 -21.28
N GLN A 289 6.62 -26.85 -20.67
CA GLN A 289 6.74 -28.28 -20.41
C GLN A 289 6.83 -29.09 -21.71
N GLU A 290 5.97 -28.82 -22.71
CA GLU A 290 6.04 -29.48 -24.02
C GLU A 290 7.39 -29.28 -24.70
N VAL A 291 7.95 -28.06 -24.64
CA VAL A 291 9.28 -27.76 -25.18
C VAL A 291 10.36 -28.57 -24.45
N GLN A 292 10.29 -28.69 -23.13
CA GLN A 292 11.24 -29.51 -22.36
C GLN A 292 11.17 -30.99 -22.77
N GLU A 293 9.98 -31.54 -22.97
CA GLU A 293 9.81 -32.93 -23.45
C GLU A 293 10.41 -33.13 -24.84
N LEU A 294 10.21 -32.18 -25.75
CA LEU A 294 10.79 -32.22 -27.09
C LEU A 294 12.32 -32.17 -27.07
N ILE A 295 12.91 -31.35 -26.20
CA ILE A 295 14.37 -31.30 -26.02
C ILE A 295 14.92 -32.66 -25.56
N VAL A 296 14.22 -33.35 -24.66
CA VAL A 296 14.62 -34.70 -24.21
C VAL A 296 14.55 -35.71 -25.36
N LYS A 297 13.44 -35.72 -26.12
CA LYS A 297 13.27 -36.59 -27.29
C LYS A 297 14.33 -36.33 -28.36
N GLN A 298 14.65 -35.07 -28.62
CA GLN A 298 15.70 -34.69 -29.58
C GLN A 298 17.06 -35.29 -29.18
N LYS A 299 17.45 -35.17 -27.90
CA LYS A 299 18.70 -35.77 -27.39
C LYS A 299 18.75 -37.28 -27.55
N GLN A 300 17.62 -37.96 -27.34
CA GLN A 300 17.53 -39.41 -27.55
C GLN A 300 17.71 -39.78 -29.03
N LEU A 301 17.08 -39.02 -29.94
CA LEU A 301 17.21 -39.22 -31.38
C LEU A 301 18.66 -39.02 -31.85
N GLU A 302 19.32 -37.97 -31.36
CA GLU A 302 20.74 -37.70 -31.66
C GLU A 302 21.65 -38.84 -31.20
N LYS A 303 21.36 -39.44 -30.03
CA LYS A 303 22.11 -40.61 -29.53
C LYS A 303 21.92 -41.82 -30.45
N LEU A 304 20.67 -42.12 -30.82
CA LEU A 304 20.33 -43.22 -31.73
C LEU A 304 21.01 -43.05 -33.11
N LEU A 305 21.00 -41.83 -33.64
CA LEU A 305 21.65 -41.51 -34.91
C LEU A 305 23.17 -41.74 -34.84
N ARG A 306 23.82 -41.38 -33.73
CA ARG A 306 25.25 -41.67 -33.51
C ARG A 306 25.54 -43.17 -33.47
N GLU A 307 24.71 -43.94 -32.78
CA GLU A 307 24.84 -45.41 -32.71
C GLU A 307 24.67 -46.06 -34.08
N GLN A 308 23.66 -45.61 -34.85
CA GLN A 308 23.42 -46.09 -36.21
C GLN A 308 24.57 -45.75 -37.16
N ASN A 309 25.09 -44.52 -37.11
CA ASN A 309 26.23 -44.11 -37.93
C ASN A 309 27.47 -44.94 -37.61
N ARG A 310 27.75 -45.22 -36.34
CA ARG A 310 28.87 -46.09 -35.94
C ARG A 310 28.72 -47.50 -36.52
N SER A 311 27.53 -48.08 -36.42
CA SER A 311 27.24 -49.41 -37.01
C SER A 311 27.41 -49.41 -38.53
N TYR A 312 26.98 -48.34 -39.19
CA TYR A 312 27.16 -48.17 -40.63
C TYR A 312 28.64 -48.08 -41.02
N GLU A 313 29.44 -47.30 -40.30
CA GLU A 313 30.89 -47.19 -40.50
C GLU A 313 31.61 -48.53 -40.32
N GLU A 314 31.27 -49.28 -39.26
CA GLU A 314 31.82 -50.62 -39.01
C GLU A 314 31.46 -51.59 -40.14
N THR A 315 30.22 -51.55 -40.61
CA THR A 315 29.77 -52.39 -41.73
C THR A 315 30.49 -52.01 -43.01
N LEU A 316 30.58 -50.72 -43.33
CA LEU A 316 31.28 -50.22 -44.52
C LEU A 316 32.75 -50.67 -44.54
N SER A 317 33.44 -50.59 -43.40
CA SER A 317 34.82 -51.05 -43.25
C SER A 317 34.96 -52.55 -43.55
N LYS A 318 34.05 -53.39 -42.99
CA LYS A 318 34.03 -54.83 -43.27
C LYS A 318 33.79 -55.12 -44.74
N THR A 319 32.84 -54.43 -45.38
CA THR A 319 32.55 -54.62 -46.81
C THR A 319 33.73 -54.23 -47.70
N GLN A 320 34.44 -53.15 -47.36
CA GLN A 320 35.67 -52.75 -48.04
C GLN A 320 36.77 -53.81 -47.91
N GLN A 321 36.93 -54.40 -46.73
CA GLN A 321 37.90 -55.48 -46.53
C GLN A 321 37.54 -56.73 -47.35
N ILE A 322 36.27 -57.17 -47.31
CA ILE A 322 35.79 -58.31 -48.12
C ILE A 322 36.01 -58.06 -49.62
N THR A 323 35.82 -56.83 -50.09
CA THR A 323 36.04 -56.47 -51.50
C THR A 323 37.51 -56.63 -51.89
N LYS A 324 38.44 -56.22 -51.01
CA LYS A 324 39.88 -56.44 -51.21
C LYS A 324 40.24 -57.92 -51.24
N ASP A 325 39.67 -58.70 -50.31
CA ASP A 325 39.91 -60.13 -50.21
C ASP A 325 39.35 -60.90 -51.42
N LEU A 326 38.18 -60.50 -51.95
CA LEU A 326 37.63 -61.05 -53.19
C LEU A 326 38.52 -60.76 -54.40
N HIS A 327 39.08 -59.55 -54.48
CA HIS A 327 39.98 -59.17 -55.56
C HIS A 327 41.26 -60.00 -55.54
N SER A 328 41.85 -60.23 -54.36
CA SER A 328 43.04 -61.07 -54.21
C SER A 328 42.75 -62.53 -54.58
N LEU A 329 41.61 -63.08 -54.17
CA LEU A 329 41.17 -64.42 -54.57
C LEU A 329 40.97 -64.55 -56.08
N GLY A 330 40.38 -63.54 -56.74
CA GLY A 330 40.24 -63.50 -58.19
C GLY A 330 41.59 -63.56 -58.93
N ASN A 331 42.60 -62.88 -58.39
CA ASN A 331 43.97 -62.92 -58.91
C ASN A 331 44.60 -64.31 -58.72
N ILE A 332 44.44 -64.92 -57.54
CA ILE A 332 44.92 -66.29 -57.27
C ILE A 332 44.26 -67.30 -58.23
N ARG A 333 42.94 -67.19 -58.43
CA ARG A 333 42.20 -68.07 -59.34
C ARG A 333 42.76 -68.03 -60.76
N LYS A 334 43.03 -66.83 -61.30
CA LYS A 334 43.64 -66.68 -62.63
C LYS A 334 45.01 -67.35 -62.72
N ILE A 335 45.84 -67.21 -61.67
CA ILE A 335 47.16 -67.86 -61.61
C ILE A 335 47.00 -69.39 -61.66
N VAL A 336 46.07 -69.95 -60.88
CA VAL A 336 45.80 -71.40 -60.85
C VAL A 336 45.28 -71.91 -62.20
N GLU A 337 44.32 -71.23 -62.81
CA GLU A 337 43.78 -71.61 -64.13
C GLU A 337 44.87 -71.55 -65.21
N THR A 338 45.72 -70.52 -65.19
CA THR A 338 46.85 -70.38 -66.12
C THR A 338 47.88 -71.49 -65.91
N SER A 339 48.23 -71.79 -64.66
CA SER A 339 49.15 -72.89 -64.31
C SER A 339 48.61 -74.25 -64.76
N LYS A 340 47.31 -74.50 -64.56
CA LYS A 340 46.67 -75.74 -65.02
C LYS A 340 46.73 -75.89 -66.54
N TYR A 341 46.40 -74.83 -67.28
CA TYR A 341 46.51 -74.82 -68.74
C TYR A 341 47.96 -75.05 -69.20
N GLN A 342 48.92 -74.35 -68.60
CA GLN A 342 50.35 -74.55 -68.90
C GLN A 342 50.79 -76.00 -68.68
N LYS A 343 50.30 -76.65 -67.61
CA LYS A 343 50.58 -78.06 -67.33
C LYS A 343 49.97 -78.99 -68.38
N GLU A 344 48.72 -78.77 -68.77
CA GLU A 344 48.06 -79.55 -69.83
C GLU A 344 48.80 -79.40 -71.19
N VAL A 345 49.22 -78.18 -71.54
CA VAL A 345 50.05 -77.94 -72.72
C VAL A 345 51.39 -78.68 -72.60
N LEU A 346 52.05 -78.63 -71.45
CA LEU A 346 53.31 -79.34 -71.24
C LEU A 346 53.15 -80.85 -71.41
N GLU A 347 52.12 -81.46 -70.82
CA GLU A 347 51.81 -82.89 -70.96
C GLU A 347 51.55 -83.28 -72.42
N TYR A 348 50.83 -82.45 -73.18
CA TYR A 348 50.65 -82.65 -74.62
C TYR A 348 51.99 -82.55 -75.37
N THR A 349 52.80 -81.54 -75.06
CA THR A 349 54.09 -81.29 -75.72
C THR A 349 55.05 -82.45 -75.50
N GLU A 350 55.09 -83.01 -74.28
CA GLU A 350 55.88 -84.21 -73.95
C GLU A 350 55.41 -85.45 -74.70
N ARG A 351 54.10 -85.59 -74.94
CA ARG A 351 53.54 -86.71 -75.69
C ARG A 351 53.78 -86.60 -77.20
N ALA A 352 53.67 -85.40 -77.76
CA ALA A 352 53.80 -85.16 -79.20
C ALA A 352 55.27 -84.94 -79.64
N TYR A 353 56.11 -84.36 -78.76
CA TYR A 353 57.50 -83.97 -79.03
C TYR A 353 58.40 -84.26 -77.80
N PRO A 354 58.83 -85.53 -77.59
CA PRO A 354 59.44 -85.98 -76.33
C PRO A 354 60.71 -85.22 -75.91
N GLU A 355 61.64 -85.02 -76.85
CA GLU A 355 62.91 -84.33 -76.57
C GLU A 355 62.69 -82.85 -76.19
N LEU A 356 61.71 -82.19 -76.80
CA LEU A 356 61.36 -80.80 -76.51
C LEU A 356 60.67 -80.68 -75.14
N GLY A 357 59.75 -81.59 -74.83
CA GLY A 357 59.06 -81.62 -73.53
C GLY A 357 60.01 -81.86 -72.35
N GLU A 358 61.00 -82.75 -72.50
CA GLU A 358 62.01 -83.00 -71.46
C GLU A 358 62.90 -81.77 -71.19
N ARG A 359 63.28 -81.05 -72.26
CA ARG A 359 64.04 -79.80 -72.16
C ARG A 359 63.24 -78.70 -71.44
N ILE A 360 61.95 -78.58 -71.75
CA ILE A 360 61.06 -77.62 -71.07
C ILE A 360 60.91 -77.97 -69.58
N ARG A 361 60.79 -79.26 -69.21
CA ARG A 361 60.75 -79.69 -67.81
C ARG A 361 62.01 -79.35 -67.03
N GLN A 362 63.19 -79.60 -67.59
CA GLN A 362 64.46 -79.26 -66.94
C GLN A 362 64.57 -77.76 -66.69
N ASN A 363 64.13 -76.95 -67.65
CA ASN A 363 64.07 -75.49 -67.51
C ASN A 363 63.09 -75.05 -66.41
N TYR A 364 61.90 -75.67 -66.33
CA TYR A 364 60.94 -75.39 -65.25
C TYR A 364 61.49 -75.79 -63.88
N ALA A 365 62.13 -76.96 -63.75
CA ALA A 365 62.72 -77.42 -62.49
C ALA A 365 63.88 -76.51 -62.03
N ALA A 366 64.71 -76.01 -62.96
CA ALA A 366 65.74 -75.02 -62.67
C ALA A 366 65.14 -73.68 -62.22
N ALA A 367 64.09 -73.20 -62.91
CA ALA A 367 63.40 -71.97 -62.53
C ALA A 367 62.70 -72.10 -61.15
N GLU A 368 62.15 -73.27 -60.82
CA GLU A 368 61.52 -73.53 -59.52
C GLU A 368 62.54 -73.55 -58.37
N GLN A 369 63.73 -74.14 -58.58
CA GLN A 369 64.83 -74.06 -57.61
C GLN A 369 65.30 -72.61 -57.38
N LEU A 370 65.42 -71.81 -58.45
CA LEU A 370 65.76 -70.38 -58.34
C LEU A 370 64.66 -69.59 -57.62
N PHE A 371 63.38 -69.90 -57.85
CA PHE A 371 62.26 -69.29 -57.13
C PHE A 371 62.29 -69.61 -55.63
N GLN A 372 62.49 -70.88 -55.26
CA GLN A 372 62.57 -71.28 -53.85
C GLN A 372 63.79 -70.68 -53.13
N ASN A 373 64.90 -70.49 -53.84
CA ASN A 373 66.11 -69.84 -53.33
C ASN A 373 66.08 -68.29 -53.41
N ARG A 374 65.02 -67.70 -54.00
CA ARG A 374 64.87 -66.24 -54.26
C ARG A 374 65.94 -65.61 -55.18
N GLU A 375 66.47 -66.37 -56.15
CA GLU A 375 67.56 -65.95 -57.07
C GLU A 375 67.08 -65.85 -58.54
N LEU A 376 65.94 -65.22 -58.80
CA LEU A 376 65.30 -65.22 -60.14
C LEU A 376 65.95 -64.31 -61.19
N GLU A 377 66.89 -63.43 -60.81
CA GLU A 377 67.45 -62.41 -61.72
C GLU A 377 68.40 -62.98 -62.80
N HIS A 378 68.74 -64.27 -62.77
CA HIS A 378 69.78 -64.85 -63.64
C HIS A 378 69.31 -65.96 -64.60
N PHE A 379 67.99 -66.17 -64.73
CA PHE A 379 67.46 -67.18 -65.64
C PHE A 379 67.34 -66.66 -67.08
N GLN A 380 68.11 -67.23 -68.01
CA GLN A 380 68.03 -66.98 -69.45
C GLN A 380 67.48 -68.25 -70.14
N PRO A 381 66.22 -68.27 -70.62
CA PRO A 381 65.72 -69.41 -71.37
C PRO A 381 66.41 -69.50 -72.74
N PHE A 382 66.80 -70.70 -73.15
CA PHE A 382 67.35 -70.94 -74.49
C PHE A 382 66.27 -70.69 -75.56
N LYS A 383 66.64 -69.94 -76.62
CA LYS A 383 65.79 -69.61 -77.76
C LYS A 383 65.37 -70.83 -78.57
#